data_AF-A0A0W0G6Y3-F1
#
_entry.id   AF-A0A0W0G6Y3-F1
#
_cell.length_a   1.000
_cell.length_b   1.000
_cell.length_c   1.000
_cell.angle_alpha   90.00
_cell.angle_beta   90.00
_cell.angle_gamma   90.00
#
_symmetry.space_group_name_H-M   'P 1'
#
loop_
_entity.id
_entity.type
_entity.pdbx_description
1 polymer ?
#
loop_
_entity_poly.entity_id
_entity_poly.type
_entity_poly.pdbx_seq_one_letter_code
_entity_poly.pdbx_strand_id
1 'polypeptide(L)'
;MSTSRPKNEETNLVLFCDGSGSKRVIVRRPMVYSAATACAQTHFPKIALENLVFLTDQLAICQGERAEVTPDTWAIVIKSVSCFYVVDRTTERGYTCSETCNESSVSSGPTDNSQEIKLKLKFCFFSWRGNTQSLDNECTVPSSMAFKEIFEAYETHIRKAEPGRPAYLTDDTQISYHFENKPIFSEVSKCPRDLNMEDGAVIECYPVSKVFGLDRPFAPTQTLSLFPSTSSATLRKPVIYLFSPKQIEANVSVSLVPQWSFAATYPVVAIKSSPSARLHQQVQWRVQTQPDGTLKQTDTGLDISYLFWEASTNSDAPLSPPSSPLIAHQFIPSQADVQPHDSVVLSVDALPPYLEKALFALGLHTEARSSFITYWLPSFLKHKHVALRFVNQASYEPAAPLEITPQPDVITRVFMLFKGVSLETGGWDAASQRADLDPVLWRDVVGVDIEKIWDDGLFRALEWGGMEVRE
;
A
#
# COMPACT_ATOMS: atom_id res chain seq x y z
N MET A 1 46.32 14.66 23.16
CA MET A 1 45.27 15.40 22.44
C MET A 1 44.69 14.46 21.39
N SER A 2 43.53 13.85 21.68
CA SER A 2 42.79 13.05 20.71
C SER A 2 41.50 13.81 20.42
N THR A 3 41.46 14.45 19.25
CA THR A 3 40.26 15.12 18.74
C THR A 3 39.35 14.05 18.14
N SER A 4 38.31 13.64 18.88
CA SER A 4 37.22 12.84 18.35
C SER A 4 36.46 13.65 17.30
N ARG A 5 36.55 13.23 16.03
CA ARG A 5 35.69 13.73 14.94
C ARG A 5 34.20 13.46 15.25
N PRO A 6 33.27 14.32 14.81
CA PRO A 6 31.85 14.10 15.01
C PRO A 6 31.38 12.88 14.18
N LYS A 7 30.83 11.87 14.85
CA LYS A 7 30.29 10.63 14.24
C LYS A 7 29.07 10.84 13.32
N ASN A 8 28.59 12.07 13.13
CA ASN A 8 27.28 12.36 12.52
C ASN A 8 27.31 12.73 11.03
N GLU A 9 28.48 12.96 10.41
CA GLU A 9 28.56 13.30 8.97
C GLU A 9 28.73 12.07 8.06
N GLU A 10 29.29 10.97 8.59
CA GLU A 10 29.57 9.76 7.81
C GLU A 10 28.33 8.92 7.49
N THR A 11 27.20 9.12 8.19
CA THR A 11 25.94 8.37 7.95
C THR A 11 25.28 8.71 6.61
N ASN A 12 25.50 9.93 6.10
CA ASN A 12 24.98 10.40 4.81
C ASN A 12 25.86 10.07 3.61
N LEU A 13 26.96 9.35 3.82
CA LEU A 13 27.92 8.97 2.77
C LEU A 13 27.90 7.46 2.55
N VAL A 14 28.14 7.05 1.32
CA VAL A 14 28.33 5.65 0.94
C VAL A 14 29.50 5.53 -0.01
N LEU A 15 30.21 4.41 0.05
CA LEU A 15 31.34 4.12 -0.81
C LEU A 15 30.89 3.30 -2.03
N PHE A 16 31.18 3.78 -3.24
CA PHE A 16 31.06 2.99 -4.46
C PHE A 16 32.44 2.51 -4.90
N CYS A 17 32.60 1.21 -5.07
CA CYS A 17 33.83 0.57 -5.55
C CYS A 17 33.59 -0.07 -6.91
N ASP A 18 34.60 -0.18 -7.78
CA ASP A 18 34.51 -1.11 -8.92
C ASP A 18 34.59 -2.57 -8.44
N GLY A 19 34.29 -3.54 -9.31
CA GLY A 19 34.33 -4.97 -8.97
C GLY A 19 35.69 -5.45 -8.43
N SER A 20 36.80 -4.79 -8.82
CA SER A 20 38.14 -5.11 -8.31
C SER A 20 38.47 -4.44 -6.96
N GLY A 21 37.71 -3.43 -6.55
CA GLY A 21 37.99 -2.60 -5.38
C GLY A 21 39.10 -1.55 -5.58
N SER A 22 39.68 -1.46 -6.78
CA SER A 22 40.77 -0.54 -7.11
C SER A 22 40.30 0.91 -7.26
N LYS A 23 39.11 1.11 -7.84
CA LYS A 23 38.48 2.42 -7.96
C LYS A 23 37.46 2.58 -6.86
N ARG A 24 37.60 3.63 -6.05
CA ARG A 24 36.76 3.90 -4.88
C ARG A 24 36.30 5.35 -4.90
N VAL A 25 34.99 5.58 -4.80
CA VAL A 25 34.38 6.92 -4.86
C VAL A 25 33.39 7.06 -3.71
N ILE A 26 33.55 8.10 -2.89
CA ILE A 26 32.59 8.42 -1.83
C ILE A 26 31.50 9.31 -2.43
N VAL A 27 30.25 8.92 -2.27
CA VAL A 27 29.09 9.64 -2.81
C VAL A 27 28.09 9.91 -1.69
N ARG A 28 27.21 10.90 -1.88
CA ARG A 28 26.05 11.07 -0.98
C ARG A 28 25.16 9.83 -1.10
N ARG A 29 24.63 9.35 0.02
CA ARG A 29 23.79 8.16 0.11
C ARG A 29 22.57 8.32 -0.82
N PRO A 30 22.47 7.56 -1.92
CA PRO A 30 21.34 7.69 -2.85
C PRO A 30 20.15 6.92 -2.29
N MET A 31 19.16 7.63 -1.75
CA MET A 31 18.01 7.01 -1.08
C MET A 31 17.08 6.23 -2.01
N VAL A 32 17.23 6.38 -3.33
CA VAL A 32 16.49 5.67 -4.37
C VAL A 32 17.45 5.08 -5.41
N TYR A 33 17.09 3.92 -5.96
CA TYR A 33 17.95 3.18 -6.89
C TYR A 33 18.29 3.98 -8.16
N SER A 34 17.35 4.78 -8.69
CA SER A 34 17.58 5.63 -9.85
C SER A 34 18.63 6.73 -9.61
N ALA A 35 18.72 7.25 -8.38
CA ALA A 35 19.77 8.18 -8.00
C ALA A 35 21.13 7.46 -7.87
N ALA A 36 21.11 6.21 -7.40
CA ALA A 36 22.30 5.36 -7.34
C ALA A 36 22.85 5.06 -8.75
N THR A 37 22.00 4.67 -9.69
CA THR A 37 22.38 4.39 -11.08
C THR A 37 22.91 5.64 -11.78
N ALA A 38 22.25 6.80 -11.65
CA ALA A 38 22.72 8.06 -12.22
C ALA A 38 24.10 8.46 -11.67
N CYS A 39 24.30 8.30 -10.35
CA CYS A 39 25.58 8.54 -9.69
C CYS A 39 26.66 7.56 -10.18
N ALA A 40 26.32 6.28 -10.29
CA ALA A 40 27.21 5.24 -10.78
C ALA A 40 27.60 5.46 -12.25
N GLN A 41 26.68 5.85 -13.13
CA GLN A 41 27.01 6.19 -14.52
C GLN A 41 27.95 7.39 -14.64
N THR A 42 27.83 8.37 -13.74
CA THR A 42 28.73 9.53 -13.69
C THR A 42 30.17 9.11 -13.35
N HIS A 43 30.32 8.18 -12.40
CA HIS A 43 31.64 7.78 -11.89
C HIS A 43 32.21 6.52 -12.55
N PHE A 44 31.39 5.68 -13.16
CA PHE A 44 31.76 4.42 -13.83
C PHE A 44 31.22 4.39 -15.28
N PRO A 45 31.59 5.37 -16.13
CA PRO A 45 30.96 5.58 -17.44
C PRO A 45 31.23 4.46 -18.47
N LYS A 46 32.10 3.50 -18.15
CA LYS A 46 32.39 2.33 -19.00
C LYS A 46 31.34 1.23 -18.87
N ILE A 47 30.51 1.27 -17.83
CA ILE A 47 29.45 0.28 -17.58
C ILE A 47 28.18 0.79 -18.25
N ALA A 48 27.61 0.02 -19.17
CA ALA A 48 26.34 0.35 -19.80
C ALA A 48 25.20 0.27 -18.77
N LEU A 49 24.22 1.18 -18.83
CA LEU A 49 23.14 1.27 -17.84
C LEU A 49 22.37 -0.04 -17.66
N GLU A 50 22.07 -0.71 -18.77
CA GLU A 50 21.37 -1.99 -18.83
C GLU A 50 22.12 -3.15 -18.18
N ASN A 51 23.44 -3.01 -18.01
CA ASN A 51 24.33 -4.01 -17.42
C ASN A 51 24.86 -3.60 -16.04
N LEU A 52 24.48 -2.41 -15.55
CA LEU A 52 24.98 -1.87 -14.30
C LEU A 52 24.31 -2.55 -13.11
N VAL A 53 25.13 -3.13 -12.24
CA VAL A 53 24.67 -3.85 -11.05
C VAL A 53 25.39 -3.31 -9.81
N PHE A 54 24.67 -3.31 -8.68
CA PHE A 54 25.23 -3.02 -7.38
C PHE A 54 25.30 -4.30 -6.55
N LEU A 55 26.46 -4.60 -5.99
CA LEU A 55 26.63 -5.71 -5.06
C LEU A 55 27.01 -5.21 -3.66
N THR A 56 26.74 -6.03 -2.64
CA THR A 56 27.28 -5.85 -1.30
C THR A 56 27.59 -7.20 -0.66
N ASP A 57 28.58 -7.22 0.24
CA ASP A 57 28.98 -8.34 1.09
C ASP A 57 28.70 -8.06 2.58
N GLN A 58 28.12 -6.89 2.90
CA GLN A 58 28.03 -6.39 4.28
C GLN A 58 26.79 -6.88 5.06
N LEU A 59 25.82 -7.51 4.39
CA LEU A 59 24.64 -8.02 5.07
C LEU A 59 24.92 -9.41 5.63
N ALA A 60 24.38 -9.73 6.81
CA ALA A 60 24.54 -11.06 7.40
C ALA A 60 24.03 -12.18 6.48
N ILE A 61 22.98 -11.91 5.71
CA ILE A 61 22.42 -12.85 4.72
C ILE A 61 23.38 -13.15 3.55
N CYS A 62 24.38 -12.30 3.31
CA CYS A 62 25.37 -12.48 2.26
C CYS A 62 26.42 -13.54 2.63
N GLN A 63 26.54 -13.92 3.91
CA GLN A 63 27.52 -14.91 4.41
C GLN A 63 28.97 -14.63 3.98
N GLY A 64 29.32 -13.37 3.76
CA GLY A 64 30.65 -12.93 3.31
C GLY A 64 30.87 -12.99 1.80
N GLU A 65 29.89 -13.45 1.02
CA GLU A 65 29.91 -13.40 -0.43
C GLU A 65 29.24 -12.13 -0.95
N ARG A 66 29.56 -11.71 -2.18
CA ARG A 66 28.91 -10.55 -2.78
C ARG A 66 27.55 -10.97 -3.32
N ALA A 67 26.50 -10.29 -2.87
CA ALA A 67 25.14 -10.47 -3.37
C ALA A 67 24.67 -9.23 -4.14
N GLU A 68 23.88 -9.44 -5.18
CA GLU A 68 23.25 -8.36 -5.94
C GLU A 68 22.18 -7.66 -5.11
N VAL A 69 22.21 -6.33 -5.14
CA VAL A 69 21.22 -5.46 -4.52
C VAL A 69 20.33 -4.91 -5.63
N THR A 70 19.12 -5.42 -5.66
CA THR A 70 18.10 -5.12 -6.65
C THR A 70 17.36 -3.80 -6.33
N PRO A 71 16.67 -3.18 -7.30
CA PRO A 71 15.96 -1.91 -7.08
C PRO A 71 14.92 -1.94 -5.95
N ASP A 72 14.23 -3.06 -5.79
CA ASP A 72 13.18 -3.32 -4.79
C ASP A 72 13.75 -3.48 -3.36
N THR A 73 14.98 -3.99 -3.22
CA THR A 73 15.66 -4.13 -1.92
C THR A 73 16.47 -2.90 -1.53
N TRP A 74 16.75 -2.00 -2.50
CA TRP A 74 17.64 -0.85 -2.32
C TRP A 74 17.29 0.02 -1.12
N ALA A 75 16.02 0.41 -0.96
CA ALA A 75 15.58 1.32 0.12
C ALA A 75 15.81 0.75 1.53
N ILE A 76 15.91 -0.58 1.65
CA ILE A 76 16.19 -1.28 2.89
C ILE A 76 17.71 -1.41 3.06
N VAL A 77 18.39 -1.94 2.04
CA VAL A 77 19.83 -2.23 2.05
C VAL A 77 20.66 -0.96 2.20
N ILE A 78 20.27 0.13 1.53
CA ILE A 78 20.99 1.40 1.52
C ILE A 78 21.05 2.06 2.90
N LYS A 79 20.19 1.71 3.85
CA LYS A 79 20.26 2.29 5.21
C LYS A 79 21.35 1.65 6.07
N SER A 80 21.70 0.40 5.76
CA SER A 80 22.54 -0.45 6.61
C SER A 80 23.90 -0.76 5.98
N VAL A 81 24.08 -0.48 4.68
CA VAL A 81 25.31 -0.75 3.95
C VAL A 81 26.14 0.51 3.76
N SER A 82 27.44 0.38 3.98
CA SER A 82 28.43 1.46 3.81
C SER A 82 29.19 1.39 2.49
N CYS A 83 29.16 0.24 1.79
CA CYS A 83 29.87 0.03 0.53
C CYS A 83 29.04 -0.79 -0.48
N PHE A 84 29.00 -0.30 -1.72
CA PHE A 84 28.47 -1.01 -2.87
C PHE A 84 29.57 -1.22 -3.91
N TYR A 85 29.60 -2.39 -4.51
CA TYR A 85 30.41 -2.66 -5.71
C TYR A 85 29.55 -2.38 -6.93
N VAL A 86 30.02 -1.49 -7.80
CA VAL A 86 29.41 -1.14 -9.08
C VAL A 86 30.09 -1.97 -10.17
N VAL A 87 29.34 -2.90 -10.74
CA VAL A 87 29.89 -3.94 -11.62
C VAL A 87 29.08 -4.02 -12.91
N ASP A 88 29.76 -4.49 -13.96
CA ASP A 88 29.12 -4.79 -15.24
C ASP A 88 28.74 -6.27 -15.26
N ARG A 89 27.44 -6.55 -15.33
CA ARG A 89 26.85 -7.90 -15.35
C ARG A 89 27.44 -8.80 -16.44
N THR A 90 27.95 -8.22 -17.53
CA THR A 90 28.55 -8.97 -18.64
C THR A 90 29.96 -9.48 -18.31
N THR A 91 30.65 -8.82 -17.38
CA THR A 91 32.03 -9.14 -16.99
C THR A 91 32.13 -10.08 -15.77
N GLU A 92 31.04 -10.26 -15.01
CA GLU A 92 31.03 -11.05 -13.76
C GLU A 92 30.53 -12.51 -13.89
N ARG A 93 30.25 -13.03 -15.09
CA ARG A 93 29.87 -14.46 -15.32
C ARG A 93 30.98 -15.49 -14.94
N GLY A 94 32.03 -15.09 -14.23
CA GLY A 94 33.22 -15.88 -13.94
C GLY A 94 33.26 -16.64 -12.61
N TYR A 95 32.26 -16.53 -11.74
CA TYR A 95 32.26 -17.23 -10.44
C TYR A 95 31.05 -18.18 -10.31
N THR A 96 31.02 -19.21 -11.15
CA THR A 96 30.27 -20.44 -10.84
C THR A 96 31.11 -21.29 -9.89
N CYS A 97 30.60 -21.50 -8.68
CA CYS A 97 31.18 -22.42 -7.71
C CYS A 97 31.25 -23.83 -8.32
N SER A 98 32.45 -24.40 -8.34
CA SER A 98 32.80 -25.67 -8.95
C SER A 98 32.12 -26.85 -8.26
N GLU A 99 31.52 -27.73 -9.06
CA GLU A 99 31.20 -29.10 -8.70
C GLU A 99 32.43 -29.81 -8.11
N THR A 100 32.28 -30.43 -6.94
CA THR A 100 32.69 -31.81 -6.63
C THR A 100 32.56 -32.05 -5.12
N CYS A 101 31.78 -33.06 -4.73
CA CYS A 101 32.13 -34.01 -3.66
C CYS A 101 31.11 -35.17 -3.63
N ASN A 102 31.53 -36.25 -4.29
CA ASN A 102 31.21 -37.66 -4.19
C ASN A 102 30.17 -38.17 -3.17
N GLU A 103 29.36 -39.08 -3.70
CA GLU A 103 28.59 -40.10 -3.00
C GLU A 103 29.43 -41.02 -2.10
N SER A 104 28.72 -41.59 -1.12
CA SER A 104 28.95 -42.85 -0.37
C SER A 104 29.69 -42.78 0.99
N SER A 105 28.91 -42.91 2.08
CA SER A 105 28.95 -44.13 2.91
C SER A 105 27.85 -44.17 4.00
N VAL A 106 27.04 -45.21 3.89
CA VAL A 106 26.01 -45.86 4.73
C VAL A 106 26.19 -45.83 6.27
N SER A 107 25.08 -45.61 7.00
CA SER A 107 24.44 -46.50 8.04
C SER A 107 23.63 -45.65 9.05
N SER A 108 22.48 -46.00 9.62
CA SER A 108 21.49 -47.08 9.45
C SER A 108 20.29 -46.76 10.38
N GLY A 109 19.08 -46.67 9.81
CA GLY A 109 17.78 -46.97 10.47
C GLY A 109 16.93 -45.81 11.00
N PRO A 110 15.58 -45.97 11.10
CA PRO A 110 14.71 -47.03 10.58
C PRO A 110 13.86 -46.57 9.39
N THR A 111 13.46 -47.53 8.56
CA THR A 111 12.33 -47.41 7.63
C THR A 111 11.05 -47.07 8.40
N ASP A 112 10.51 -45.86 8.20
CA ASP A 112 9.07 -45.67 8.37
C ASP A 112 8.40 -45.81 7.01
N ASN A 113 7.46 -46.73 6.95
CA ASN A 113 6.71 -47.13 5.79
C ASN A 113 5.52 -46.18 5.65
N SER A 114 5.77 -44.87 5.64
CA SER A 114 4.73 -43.87 5.51
C SER A 114 4.30 -43.85 4.03
N GLN A 115 3.21 -44.53 3.71
CA GLN A 115 2.55 -44.37 2.41
C GLN A 115 2.41 -42.88 2.12
N GLU A 116 3.01 -42.43 1.01
CA GLU A 116 2.97 -41.03 0.65
C GLU A 116 1.52 -40.59 0.39
N ILE A 117 1.01 -39.76 1.30
CA ILE A 117 -0.34 -39.22 1.22
C ILE A 117 -0.40 -38.31 0.00
N LYS A 118 -1.30 -38.63 -0.94
CA LYS A 118 -1.60 -37.78 -2.09
C LYS A 118 -2.83 -36.93 -1.78
N LEU A 119 -2.78 -35.66 -2.11
CA LEU A 119 -3.84 -34.70 -1.90
C LEU A 119 -4.34 -34.20 -3.25
N LYS A 120 -5.66 -34.07 -3.39
CA LYS A 120 -6.30 -33.36 -4.47
C LYS A 120 -6.36 -31.87 -4.11
N LEU A 121 -5.65 -31.04 -4.86
CA LEU A 121 -5.67 -29.58 -4.70
C LEU A 121 -6.54 -28.94 -5.78
N LYS A 122 -7.33 -27.94 -5.40
CA LYS A 122 -8.20 -27.16 -6.29
C LYS A 122 -7.62 -25.78 -6.52
N PHE A 123 -7.42 -25.38 -7.77
CA PHE A 123 -6.87 -24.05 -8.08
C PHE A 123 -7.98 -23.12 -8.59
N CYS A 124 -8.24 -22.06 -7.83
CA CYS A 124 -9.33 -21.11 -8.13
C CYS A 124 -8.76 -19.76 -8.55
N PHE A 125 -9.08 -19.31 -9.77
CA PHE A 125 -8.65 -18.00 -10.26
C PHE A 125 -9.61 -16.88 -9.87
N PHE A 126 -9.08 -15.87 -9.20
CA PHE A 126 -9.80 -14.66 -8.85
C PHE A 126 -9.46 -13.56 -9.86
N SER A 127 -10.45 -13.14 -10.66
CA SER A 127 -10.24 -12.07 -11.65
C SER A 127 -10.39 -10.69 -11.00
N TRP A 128 -9.67 -9.72 -11.58
CA TRP A 128 -9.67 -8.30 -11.23
C TRP A 128 -11.05 -7.63 -11.30
N ARG A 129 -12.06 -8.31 -11.87
CA ARG A 129 -13.43 -7.82 -12.04
C ARG A 129 -14.45 -8.48 -11.09
N GLY A 130 -14.01 -9.26 -10.11
CA GLY A 130 -14.91 -9.89 -9.13
C GLY A 130 -15.76 -11.04 -9.68
N ASN A 131 -15.59 -11.42 -10.95
CA ASN A 131 -16.12 -12.68 -11.45
C ASN A 131 -15.07 -13.77 -11.22
N THR A 132 -15.37 -14.73 -10.35
CA THR A 132 -14.61 -15.98 -10.26
C THR A 132 -14.85 -16.77 -11.54
N GLN A 133 -13.85 -16.88 -12.41
CA GLN A 133 -13.84 -17.97 -13.37
C GLN A 133 -13.33 -19.19 -12.61
N SER A 134 -14.25 -20.06 -12.16
CA SER A 134 -13.89 -21.41 -11.73
C SER A 134 -13.45 -22.16 -12.98
N LEU A 135 -12.17 -22.05 -13.32
CA LEU A 135 -11.55 -23.12 -14.09
C LEU A 135 -11.40 -24.23 -13.06
N ASP A 136 -12.31 -25.20 -13.06
CA ASP A 136 -12.21 -26.37 -12.18
C ASP A 136 -10.98 -27.18 -12.60
N ASN A 137 -9.81 -26.77 -12.10
CA ASN A 137 -8.54 -27.41 -12.34
C ASN A 137 -8.10 -28.05 -11.02
N GLU A 138 -8.46 -29.32 -10.86
CA GLU A 138 -7.99 -30.18 -9.77
C GLU A 138 -6.68 -30.86 -10.17
N CYS A 139 -5.68 -30.86 -9.28
CA CYS A 139 -4.49 -31.70 -9.46
C CYS A 139 -4.23 -32.57 -8.23
N THR A 140 -3.88 -33.83 -8.48
CA THR A 140 -3.48 -34.75 -7.41
C THR A 140 -1.96 -34.72 -7.27
N VAL A 141 -1.47 -34.27 -6.11
CA VAL A 141 -0.03 -34.12 -5.82
C VAL A 141 0.35 -34.90 -4.57
N PRO A 142 1.60 -35.37 -4.46
CA PRO A 142 2.12 -35.89 -3.20
C PRO A 142 2.16 -34.77 -2.14
N SER A 143 1.71 -35.06 -0.92
CA SER A 143 1.72 -34.08 0.19
C SER A 143 3.11 -33.57 0.57
N SER A 144 4.18 -34.31 0.19
CA SER A 144 5.57 -33.90 0.43
C SER A 144 6.20 -33.11 -0.72
N MET A 145 5.52 -33.01 -1.87
CA MET A 145 6.05 -32.31 -3.04
C MET A 145 6.12 -30.79 -2.79
N ALA A 146 7.24 -30.18 -3.15
CA ALA A 146 7.46 -28.76 -2.95
C ALA A 146 6.46 -27.91 -3.76
N PHE A 147 5.96 -26.82 -3.18
CA PHE A 147 5.02 -25.93 -3.86
C PHE A 147 5.57 -25.35 -5.16
N LYS A 148 6.89 -25.10 -5.24
CA LYS A 148 7.55 -24.65 -6.47
C LYS A 148 7.29 -25.60 -7.63
N GLU A 149 7.49 -26.90 -7.42
CA GLU A 149 7.27 -27.93 -8.45
C GLU A 149 5.80 -28.07 -8.81
N ILE A 150 4.91 -28.01 -7.80
CA ILE A 150 3.45 -28.05 -8.01
C ILE A 150 3.01 -26.88 -8.89
N PHE A 151 3.48 -25.66 -8.60
CA PHE A 151 3.09 -24.45 -9.33
C PHE A 151 3.70 -24.41 -10.73
N GLU A 152 4.97 -24.75 -10.91
CA GLU A 152 5.60 -24.83 -12.24
C GLU A 152 4.88 -25.83 -13.16
N ALA A 153 4.52 -27.00 -12.63
CA ALA A 153 3.75 -28.01 -13.35
C ALA A 153 2.33 -27.52 -13.69
N TYR A 154 1.65 -26.89 -12.73
CA TYR A 154 0.32 -26.33 -12.90
C TYR A 154 0.29 -25.20 -13.94
N GLU A 155 1.22 -24.24 -13.86
CA GLU A 155 1.36 -23.14 -14.81
C GLU A 155 1.62 -23.64 -16.23
N THR A 156 2.49 -24.63 -16.37
CA THR A 156 2.77 -25.27 -17.66
C THR A 156 1.52 -25.91 -18.25
N HIS A 157 0.67 -26.51 -17.41
CA HIS A 157 -0.57 -27.14 -17.83
C HIS A 157 -1.60 -26.12 -18.30
N ILE A 158 -1.90 -25.09 -17.50
CA ILE A 158 -2.93 -24.08 -17.82
C ILE A 158 -2.54 -23.19 -19.00
N ARG A 159 -1.23 -22.98 -19.26
CA ARG A 159 -0.74 -22.20 -20.41
C ARG A 159 -0.83 -22.96 -21.73
N LYS A 160 -0.93 -24.29 -21.68
CA LYS A 160 -1.06 -25.17 -22.86
C LYS A 160 -2.50 -25.60 -23.16
N ALA A 161 -3.46 -25.30 -22.28
CA ALA A 161 -4.84 -25.77 -22.40
C ALA A 161 -5.67 -24.93 -23.39
N GLU A 162 -6.03 -25.52 -24.53
CA GLU A 162 -7.00 -25.00 -25.51
C GLU A 162 -8.07 -26.08 -25.76
N PRO A 163 -9.40 -25.77 -25.74
CA PRO A 163 -10.04 -24.48 -25.48
C PRO A 163 -10.27 -24.24 -23.97
N GLY A 164 -10.07 -23.01 -23.49
CA GLY A 164 -10.30 -22.66 -22.07
C GLY A 164 -9.26 -21.73 -21.45
N ARG A 165 -8.16 -21.41 -22.16
CA ARG A 165 -7.18 -20.42 -21.70
C ARG A 165 -7.86 -19.07 -21.42
N PRO A 166 -7.82 -18.57 -20.18
CA PRO A 166 -8.34 -17.25 -19.86
C PRO A 166 -7.54 -16.18 -20.59
N ALA A 167 -8.23 -15.23 -21.23
CA ALA A 167 -7.62 -14.20 -22.08
C ALA A 167 -6.56 -13.32 -21.37
N TYR A 168 -6.52 -13.32 -20.04
CA TYR A 168 -5.58 -12.56 -19.22
C TYR A 168 -4.30 -13.34 -18.82
N LEU A 169 -4.24 -14.66 -19.05
CA LEU A 169 -3.07 -15.48 -18.77
C LEU A 169 -2.14 -15.52 -20.00
N THR A 170 -1.45 -14.42 -20.24
CA THR A 170 -0.35 -14.33 -21.23
C THR A 170 0.93 -14.96 -20.67
N ASP A 171 1.93 -15.25 -21.52
CA ASP A 171 3.18 -15.89 -21.08
C ASP A 171 3.95 -15.06 -20.03
N ASP A 172 3.71 -13.75 -19.99
CA ASP A 172 4.32 -12.81 -19.04
C ASP A 172 3.51 -12.59 -17.75
N THR A 173 2.29 -13.15 -17.65
CA THR A 173 1.42 -13.01 -16.46
C THR A 173 1.97 -13.86 -15.32
N GLN A 174 2.37 -13.25 -14.20
CA GLN A 174 2.74 -13.99 -12.99
C GLN A 174 1.49 -14.37 -12.19
N ILE A 175 1.57 -15.42 -11.36
CA ILE A 175 0.45 -15.85 -10.51
C ILE A 175 0.91 -15.86 -9.05
N SER A 176 0.18 -15.18 -8.19
CA SER A 176 0.34 -15.30 -6.74
C SER A 176 -0.59 -16.39 -6.22
N TYR A 177 -0.03 -17.35 -5.46
CA TYR A 177 -0.76 -18.47 -4.86
C TYR A 177 -0.99 -18.23 -3.38
N HIS A 178 -2.20 -18.53 -2.90
CA HIS A 178 -2.58 -18.41 -1.49
C HIS A 178 -3.33 -19.65 -1.01
N PHE A 179 -3.18 -19.98 0.28
CA PHE A 179 -4.00 -20.97 0.97
C PHE A 179 -4.50 -20.37 2.28
N GLU A 180 -5.81 -20.49 2.54
CA GLU A 180 -6.48 -19.84 3.67
C GLU A 180 -6.13 -18.35 3.80
N ASN A 181 -6.19 -17.61 2.69
CA ASN A 181 -5.85 -16.18 2.63
C ASN A 181 -4.38 -15.83 2.99
N LYS A 182 -3.47 -16.81 3.00
CA LYS A 182 -2.03 -16.59 3.25
C LYS A 182 -1.22 -16.89 1.98
N PRO A 183 -0.27 -16.01 1.61
CA PRO A 183 0.57 -16.23 0.44
C PRO A 183 1.45 -17.46 0.63
N ILE A 184 1.50 -18.30 -0.39
CA ILE A 184 2.44 -19.40 -0.50
C ILE A 184 3.64 -18.87 -1.30
N PHE A 185 4.69 -18.48 -0.59
CA PHE A 185 5.94 -18.04 -1.22
C PHE A 185 6.70 -19.25 -1.77
N SER A 186 6.92 -19.27 -3.09
CA SER A 186 7.58 -20.35 -3.83
C SER A 186 9.08 -20.51 -3.53
N GLU A 187 9.68 -19.55 -2.82
CA GLU A 187 11.10 -19.53 -2.45
C GLU A 187 11.40 -20.26 -1.14
N VAL A 188 10.38 -20.79 -0.46
CA VAL A 188 10.52 -21.63 0.72
C VAL A 188 10.21 -23.07 0.31
N SER A 189 11.06 -24.02 0.67
CA SER A 189 10.94 -25.47 0.44
C SER A 189 9.76 -26.12 1.18
N LYS A 190 8.62 -25.43 1.27
CA LYS A 190 7.38 -25.88 1.89
C LYS A 190 6.61 -26.79 0.93
N CYS A 191 5.89 -27.73 1.51
CA CYS A 191 4.99 -28.63 0.83
C CYS A 191 3.57 -28.58 1.45
N PRO A 192 2.54 -29.16 0.82
CA PRO A 192 1.19 -29.23 1.37
C PRO A 192 1.12 -29.80 2.81
N ARG A 193 1.99 -30.77 3.13
CA ARG A 193 2.10 -31.34 4.48
C ARG A 193 2.53 -30.31 5.52
N ASP A 194 3.45 -29.41 5.18
CA ASP A 194 3.96 -28.38 6.11
C ASP A 194 2.92 -27.31 6.43
N LEU A 195 1.88 -27.18 5.58
CA LEU A 195 0.74 -26.29 5.79
C LEU A 195 -0.51 -27.02 6.28
N ASN A 196 -0.39 -28.30 6.65
CA ASN A 196 -1.51 -29.13 7.11
C ASN A 196 -2.70 -29.15 6.13
N MET A 197 -2.43 -29.09 4.82
CA MET A 197 -3.49 -29.11 3.80
C MET A 197 -4.24 -30.44 3.79
N GLU A 198 -5.56 -30.37 3.74
CA GLU A 198 -6.44 -31.53 3.61
C GLU A 198 -6.77 -31.85 2.14
N ASP A 199 -7.32 -33.04 1.89
CA ASP A 199 -7.78 -33.42 0.56
C ASP A 199 -8.93 -32.51 0.10
N GLY A 200 -8.82 -31.96 -1.11
CA GLY A 200 -9.75 -30.96 -1.63
C GLY A 200 -9.41 -29.51 -1.25
N ALA A 201 -8.26 -29.26 -0.60
CA ALA A 201 -7.79 -27.91 -0.27
C ALA A 201 -7.78 -26.98 -1.49
N VAL A 202 -8.24 -25.75 -1.27
CA VAL A 202 -8.36 -24.72 -2.31
C VAL A 202 -7.18 -23.78 -2.26
N ILE A 203 -6.47 -23.67 -3.39
CA ILE A 203 -5.41 -22.71 -3.63
C ILE A 203 -5.99 -21.56 -4.46
N GLU A 204 -5.95 -20.37 -3.88
CA GLU A 204 -6.42 -19.14 -4.51
C GLU A 204 -5.32 -18.56 -5.40
N CYS A 205 -5.64 -18.31 -6.66
CA CYS A 205 -4.71 -17.87 -7.69
C CYS A 205 -5.06 -16.45 -8.15
N TYR A 206 -4.11 -15.53 -8.00
CA TYR A 206 -4.28 -14.12 -8.38
C TYR A 206 -3.31 -13.77 -9.52
N PRO A 207 -3.81 -13.48 -10.75
CA PRO A 207 -2.96 -13.06 -11.85
C PRO A 207 -2.37 -11.67 -11.58
N VAL A 208 -1.07 -11.52 -11.72
CA VAL A 208 -0.33 -10.26 -11.56
C VAL A 208 0.13 -9.80 -12.95
N SER A 209 -0.25 -8.59 -13.35
CA SER A 209 0.09 -8.02 -14.66
C SER A 209 1.26 -7.05 -14.56
N LYS A 210 2.28 -7.23 -15.42
CA LYS A 210 3.52 -6.43 -15.47
C LYS A 210 3.36 -4.97 -15.95
N VAL A 211 2.14 -4.49 -16.23
CA VAL A 211 1.95 -3.13 -16.80
C VAL A 211 2.17 -2.01 -15.77
N PHE A 212 2.26 -2.30 -14.48
CA PHE A 212 2.66 -1.34 -13.47
C PHE A 212 3.60 -2.06 -12.51
N GLY A 213 4.89 -1.72 -12.51
CA GLY A 213 5.94 -2.30 -11.67
C GLY A 213 5.68 -2.14 -10.17
N LEU A 214 4.71 -2.87 -9.65
CA LEU A 214 4.29 -2.97 -8.28
C LEU A 214 4.09 -4.46 -7.98
N ASP A 215 5.18 -5.16 -7.68
CA ASP A 215 5.09 -6.48 -7.09
C ASP A 215 4.92 -6.32 -5.58
N ARG A 216 3.67 -6.20 -5.11
CA ARG A 216 3.31 -6.47 -3.71
C ARG A 216 2.09 -7.39 -3.63
N PRO A 217 2.15 -8.47 -2.83
CA PRO A 217 0.98 -9.25 -2.50
C PRO A 217 0.05 -8.40 -1.62
N PHE A 218 -1.19 -8.21 -2.04
CA PHE A 218 -2.25 -7.76 -1.15
C PHE A 218 -2.47 -8.87 -0.12
N ALA A 219 -2.10 -8.62 1.14
CA ALA A 219 -2.66 -9.36 2.25
C ALA A 219 -4.18 -9.13 2.24
N PRO A 220 -5.03 -10.15 2.39
CA PRO A 220 -6.46 -9.96 2.53
C PRO A 220 -6.71 -9.20 3.83
N THR A 221 -7.03 -7.92 3.67
CA THR A 221 -7.77 -7.15 4.65
C THR A 221 -8.91 -8.02 5.15
N GLN A 222 -9.02 -8.11 6.48
CA GLN A 222 -10.15 -8.67 7.22
C GLN A 222 -11.43 -8.74 6.38
N THR A 223 -12.02 -9.93 6.36
CA THR A 223 -13.42 -10.21 6.05
C THR A 223 -14.27 -8.95 6.22
N LEU A 224 -14.54 -8.27 5.10
CA LEU A 224 -15.72 -7.43 4.99
C LEU A 224 -16.87 -8.41 5.14
N SER A 225 -17.40 -8.50 6.35
CA SER A 225 -18.72 -9.06 6.58
C SER A 225 -19.63 -8.43 5.54
N LEU A 226 -20.18 -9.26 4.66
CA LEU A 226 -21.26 -8.92 3.76
C LEU A 226 -22.41 -8.39 4.63
N PHE A 227 -22.41 -7.08 4.87
CA PHE A 227 -23.57 -6.40 5.40
C PHE A 227 -24.60 -6.34 4.27
N PRO A 228 -25.87 -6.65 4.57
CA PRO A 228 -26.92 -6.54 3.59
C PRO A 228 -26.93 -5.12 3.03
N SER A 229 -27.09 -5.02 1.71
CA SER A 229 -27.26 -3.77 0.99
C SER A 229 -28.47 -3.01 1.55
N THR A 230 -28.22 -2.11 2.49
CA THR A 230 -29.14 -1.04 2.84
C THR A 230 -28.65 0.25 2.21
N SER A 231 -29.58 0.95 1.60
CA SER A 231 -29.44 2.14 0.77
C SER A 231 -29.07 3.39 1.60
N SER A 232 -27.92 3.38 2.27
CA SER A 232 -27.35 4.59 2.90
C SER A 232 -25.97 4.91 2.33
N ALA A 233 -25.70 6.21 2.11
CA ALA A 233 -24.38 6.69 1.73
C ALA A 233 -23.38 6.36 2.85
N THR A 234 -22.32 5.63 2.54
CA THR A 234 -21.30 5.23 3.52
C THR A 234 -20.08 6.12 3.34
N LEU A 235 -19.66 6.80 4.41
CA LEU A 235 -18.33 7.38 4.47
C LEU A 235 -17.36 6.23 4.67
N ARG A 236 -16.34 6.16 3.82
CA ARG A 236 -15.45 5.00 3.79
C ARG A 236 -13.99 5.40 3.92
N LYS A 237 -13.29 4.65 4.79
CA LYS A 237 -11.86 4.71 5.04
C LYS A 237 -11.26 6.12 5.23
N PRO A 238 -11.65 6.85 6.28
CA PRO A 238 -10.70 7.75 6.91
C PRO A 238 -9.51 7.00 7.50
N VAL A 239 -8.32 7.48 7.15
CA VAL A 239 -7.04 6.96 7.64
C VAL A 239 -6.24 8.11 8.22
N ILE A 240 -5.74 7.93 9.44
CA ILE A 240 -4.96 8.92 10.18
C ILE A 240 -3.52 8.39 10.37
N TYR A 241 -2.56 9.17 9.89
CA TYR A 241 -1.12 8.98 10.10
C TYR A 241 -0.61 10.03 11.07
N LEU A 242 0.36 9.63 11.90
CA LEU A 242 1.09 10.54 12.77
C LEU A 242 2.58 10.43 12.47
N PHE A 243 3.23 11.58 12.26
CA PHE A 243 4.67 11.67 12.02
C PHE A 243 5.29 12.55 13.09
N SER A 244 6.31 12.05 13.77
CA SER A 244 6.99 12.80 14.82
C SER A 244 8.51 12.63 14.69
N PRO A 245 9.31 13.71 14.85
CA PRO A 245 10.78 13.63 14.83
C PRO A 245 11.33 12.78 15.98
N LYS A 246 10.52 12.56 17.02
CA LYS A 246 10.86 11.79 18.21
C LYS A 246 9.68 10.91 18.59
N GLN A 247 9.98 9.79 19.24
CA GLN A 247 8.95 8.95 19.83
C GLN A 247 8.15 9.75 20.87
N ILE A 248 6.85 9.86 20.65
CA ILE A 248 5.90 10.49 21.57
C ILE A 248 4.67 9.61 21.76
N GLU A 249 4.09 9.66 22.95
CA GLU A 249 2.76 9.11 23.20
C GLU A 249 1.71 10.14 22.79
N ALA A 250 0.71 9.69 22.04
CA ALA A 250 -0.38 10.50 21.55
C ALA A 250 -1.74 9.85 21.85
N ASN A 251 -2.68 10.66 22.32
CA ASN A 251 -4.10 10.33 22.39
C ASN A 251 -4.77 10.92 21.16
N VAL A 252 -5.42 10.07 20.35
CA VAL A 252 -6.14 10.47 19.13
C VAL A 252 -7.62 10.20 19.37
N SER A 253 -8.44 11.24 19.32
CA SER A 253 -9.88 11.15 19.51
C SER A 253 -10.61 11.63 18.26
N VAL A 254 -11.57 10.85 17.77
CA VAL A 254 -12.49 11.25 16.70
C VAL A 254 -13.90 11.24 17.27
N SER A 255 -14.64 12.32 17.04
CA SER A 255 -16.04 12.43 17.42
C SER A 255 -16.91 12.66 16.19
N LEU A 256 -18.17 12.23 16.21
CA LEU A 256 -19.08 12.35 15.06
C LEU A 256 -20.37 13.08 15.42
N VAL A 257 -20.84 13.90 14.47
CA VAL A 257 -22.19 14.48 14.50
C VAL A 257 -23.27 13.40 14.36
N PRO A 258 -24.52 13.63 14.78
CA PRO A 258 -25.65 12.69 14.67
C PRO A 258 -25.86 12.11 13.26
N GLN A 259 -25.50 12.84 12.20
CA GLN A 259 -25.63 12.36 10.83
C GLN A 259 -24.63 11.25 10.45
N TRP A 260 -23.67 10.91 11.31
CA TRP A 260 -22.72 9.80 11.09
C TRP A 260 -22.51 8.94 12.31
N SER A 261 -22.75 7.63 12.18
CA SER A 261 -22.38 6.65 13.21
C SER A 261 -21.14 5.87 12.79
N PHE A 262 -20.21 5.61 13.71
CA PHE A 262 -19.09 4.73 13.46
C PHE A 262 -19.58 3.34 13.04
N ALA A 263 -19.05 2.85 11.93
CA ALA A 263 -19.31 1.50 11.41
C ALA A 263 -18.13 0.56 11.70
N ALA A 264 -16.90 1.07 11.66
CA ALA A 264 -15.70 0.32 11.95
C ALA A 264 -14.61 1.23 12.52
N THR A 265 -13.71 0.64 13.32
CA THR A 265 -12.47 1.28 13.77
C THR A 265 -11.32 0.27 13.71
N TYR A 266 -10.12 0.75 13.40
CA TYR A 266 -8.91 -0.05 13.48
C TYR A 266 -7.75 0.80 14.03
N PRO A 267 -7.05 0.32 15.07
CA PRO A 267 -7.40 -0.83 15.91
C PRO A 267 -8.78 -0.68 16.55
N VAL A 268 -9.39 -1.81 16.91
CA VAL A 268 -10.74 -1.81 17.49
C VAL A 268 -10.70 -1.12 18.86
N VAL A 269 -11.52 -0.08 19.01
CA VAL A 269 -11.69 0.66 20.27
C VAL A 269 -13.18 0.84 20.56
N ALA A 270 -13.51 1.05 21.84
CA ALA A 270 -14.89 1.23 22.25
C ALA A 270 -15.46 2.55 21.73
N ILE A 271 -16.60 2.48 21.05
CA ILE A 271 -17.41 3.65 20.68
C ILE A 271 -18.19 4.08 21.92
N LYS A 272 -18.00 5.33 22.34
CA LYS A 272 -18.66 5.93 23.51
C LYS A 272 -19.60 7.04 23.07
N SER A 273 -20.60 7.34 23.89
CA SER A 273 -21.41 8.54 23.70
C SER A 273 -20.55 9.78 23.92
N SER A 274 -20.66 10.77 23.04
CA SER A 274 -19.97 12.04 23.22
C SER A 274 -20.66 12.87 24.32
N PRO A 275 -19.89 13.57 25.19
CA PRO A 275 -20.47 14.49 26.17
C PRO A 275 -20.93 15.83 25.56
N SER A 276 -20.61 16.08 24.29
CA SER A 276 -21.01 17.30 23.57
C SER A 276 -22.49 17.24 23.19
N ALA A 277 -23.19 18.37 23.27
CA ALA A 277 -24.57 18.48 22.79
C ALA A 277 -24.69 18.39 21.25
N ARG A 278 -23.57 18.58 20.51
CA ARG A 278 -23.55 18.59 19.03
C ARG A 278 -23.01 17.30 18.41
N LEU A 279 -22.36 16.45 19.20
CA LEU A 279 -21.73 15.21 18.75
C LEU A 279 -22.40 14.07 19.52
N HIS A 280 -22.43 12.87 18.96
CA HIS A 280 -23.14 11.77 19.61
C HIS A 280 -22.26 10.54 19.85
N GLN A 281 -21.24 10.32 19.03
CA GLN A 281 -20.29 9.23 19.22
C GLN A 281 -18.86 9.75 19.27
N GLN A 282 -18.01 9.04 20.00
CA GLN A 282 -16.59 9.30 20.10
C GLN A 282 -15.81 7.99 20.23
N VAL A 283 -14.65 7.93 19.58
CA VAL A 283 -13.64 6.88 19.74
C VAL A 283 -12.31 7.51 20.11
N GLN A 284 -11.46 6.75 20.78
CA GLN A 284 -10.14 7.22 21.19
C GLN A 284 -9.12 6.10 21.10
N TRP A 285 -7.96 6.40 20.51
CA TRP A 285 -6.78 5.55 20.50
C TRP A 285 -5.65 6.17 21.32
N ARG A 286 -4.87 5.29 21.96
CA ARG A 286 -3.61 5.65 22.61
C ARG A 286 -2.49 4.97 21.84
N VAL A 287 -1.60 5.76 21.29
CA VAL A 287 -0.52 5.27 20.43
C VAL A 287 0.80 5.90 20.81
N GLN A 288 1.87 5.18 20.54
CA GLN A 288 3.23 5.70 20.55
C GLN A 288 3.72 5.80 19.11
N THR A 289 4.15 7.00 18.71
CA THR A 289 4.70 7.25 17.38
C THR A 289 6.12 6.71 17.25
N GLN A 290 6.51 6.27 16.06
CA GLN A 290 7.87 5.85 15.75
C GLN A 290 8.50 6.78 14.69
N PRO A 291 9.85 6.92 14.68
CA PRO A 291 10.54 7.75 13.68
C PRO A 291 10.35 7.32 12.22
N ASP A 292 9.94 6.07 11.98
CA ASP A 292 9.65 5.55 10.64
C ASP A 292 8.19 5.80 10.18
N GLY A 293 7.38 6.46 11.02
CA GLY A 293 5.96 6.74 10.76
C GLY A 293 5.01 5.62 11.18
N THR A 294 5.50 4.50 11.71
CA THR A 294 4.65 3.48 12.32
C THR A 294 4.19 3.91 13.71
N LEU A 295 3.14 3.27 14.20
CA LEU A 295 2.55 3.51 15.52
C LEU A 295 2.49 2.20 16.29
N LYS A 296 2.67 2.28 17.60
CA LYS A 296 2.39 1.18 18.51
C LYS A 296 1.19 1.53 19.37
N GLN A 297 0.11 0.76 19.28
CA GLN A 297 -1.06 0.97 20.14
C GLN A 297 -0.76 0.53 21.57
N THR A 298 -0.91 1.43 22.53
CA THR A 298 -0.49 1.18 23.92
C THR A 298 -1.36 0.14 24.62
N ASP A 299 -2.65 0.06 24.27
CA ASP A 299 -3.60 -0.84 24.93
C ASP A 299 -3.40 -2.31 24.56
N THR A 300 -3.01 -2.58 23.31
CA THR A 300 -2.91 -3.94 22.74
C THR A 300 -1.46 -4.34 22.45
N GLY A 301 -0.55 -3.37 22.34
CA GLY A 301 0.82 -3.56 21.89
C GLY A 301 0.97 -3.74 20.37
N LEU A 302 -0.10 -3.58 19.59
CA LEU A 302 -0.08 -3.75 18.13
C LEU A 302 0.77 -2.69 17.44
N ASP A 303 1.67 -3.13 16.57
CA ASP A 303 2.37 -2.25 15.63
C ASP A 303 1.51 -2.08 14.37
N ILE A 304 1.20 -0.83 14.02
CA ILE A 304 0.29 -0.45 12.95
C ILE A 304 0.88 0.71 12.14
N SER A 305 0.50 0.83 10.87
CA SER A 305 0.96 1.95 10.03
C SER A 305 0.07 3.19 10.15
N TYR A 306 -1.18 3.03 10.59
CA TYR A 306 -2.17 4.10 10.67
C TYR A 306 -3.33 3.73 11.59
N LEU A 307 -4.11 4.74 11.98
CA LEU A 307 -5.44 4.57 12.58
C LEU A 307 -6.51 4.69 11.50
N PHE A 308 -7.64 4.03 11.68
CA PHE A 308 -8.70 3.98 10.69
C PHE A 308 -10.08 4.00 11.35
N TRP A 309 -11.02 4.67 10.69
CA TRP A 309 -12.43 4.62 11.04
C TRP A 309 -13.31 4.67 9.80
N GLU A 310 -14.54 4.15 9.89
CA GLU A 310 -15.59 4.32 8.88
C GLU A 310 -16.88 4.77 9.55
N ALA A 311 -17.78 5.39 8.78
CA ALA A 311 -19.07 5.80 9.28
C ALA A 311 -20.22 5.55 8.29
N SER A 312 -21.37 5.18 8.82
CA SER A 312 -22.63 5.13 8.08
C SER A 312 -23.37 6.46 8.20
N THR A 313 -23.98 6.92 7.12
CA THR A 313 -24.82 8.13 7.14
C THR A 313 -26.20 7.83 7.71
N ASN A 314 -26.63 8.66 8.66
CA ASN A 314 -27.95 8.62 9.26
C ASN A 314 -28.80 9.72 8.62
N SER A 315 -29.54 9.39 7.55
CA SER A 315 -30.31 10.37 6.78
C SER A 315 -31.41 11.05 7.60
N ASP A 316 -31.99 10.34 8.57
CA ASP A 316 -33.08 10.84 9.42
C ASP A 316 -32.58 11.61 10.66
N ALA A 317 -31.26 11.70 10.85
CA ALA A 317 -30.70 12.39 12.00
C ALA A 317 -30.89 13.91 11.87
N PRO A 318 -31.07 14.62 13.01
CA PRO A 318 -31.19 16.07 12.99
C PRO A 318 -29.93 16.72 12.41
N LEU A 319 -30.14 17.79 11.64
CA LEU A 319 -29.04 18.58 11.11
C LEU A 319 -28.21 19.16 12.26
N SER A 320 -26.92 18.92 12.17
CA SER A 320 -25.90 19.50 13.04
C SER A 320 -24.90 20.28 12.18
N PRO A 321 -24.83 21.62 12.35
CA PRO A 321 -25.64 22.43 13.28
C PRO A 321 -27.11 22.57 12.82
N PRO A 322 -28.02 22.95 13.74
CA PRO A 322 -29.41 23.25 13.39
C PRO A 322 -29.51 24.43 12.41
N SER A 323 -30.60 24.47 11.64
CA SER A 323 -30.83 25.41 10.54
C SER A 323 -31.03 26.87 11.00
N SER A 324 -29.98 27.61 11.42
CA SER A 324 -29.94 29.10 11.52
C SER A 324 -28.62 29.65 12.12
N PRO A 325 -28.17 30.85 11.66
CA PRO A 325 -27.74 31.06 10.29
C PRO A 325 -26.55 30.14 10.01
N LEU A 326 -26.60 29.40 8.90
CA LEU A 326 -25.47 28.60 8.46
C LEU A 326 -24.28 29.55 8.33
N ILE A 327 -23.19 29.25 9.04
CA ILE A 327 -21.89 29.72 8.58
C ILE A 327 -21.81 29.19 7.16
N ALA A 328 -21.86 30.10 6.18
CA ALA A 328 -21.77 29.74 4.78
C ALA A 328 -20.57 28.78 4.65
N HIS A 329 -20.75 27.68 3.94
CA HIS A 329 -19.71 26.68 3.65
C HIS A 329 -19.49 25.54 4.67
N GLN A 330 -20.32 25.32 5.70
CA GLN A 330 -20.17 24.10 6.52
C GLN A 330 -20.56 22.82 5.76
N PHE A 331 -19.77 21.75 5.91
CA PHE A 331 -20.07 20.45 5.34
C PHE A 331 -21.12 19.71 6.19
N ILE A 332 -22.19 19.26 5.54
CA ILE A 332 -23.28 18.50 6.16
C ILE A 332 -23.27 17.08 5.58
N PRO A 333 -22.91 16.05 6.37
CA PRO A 333 -22.80 14.67 5.90
C PRO A 333 -23.99 14.14 5.08
N SER A 334 -25.20 14.31 5.58
CA SER A 334 -26.43 13.80 4.96
C SER A 334 -26.90 14.60 3.75
N GLN A 335 -26.27 15.74 3.46
CA GLN A 335 -26.56 16.61 2.32
C GLN A 335 -25.31 16.84 1.46
N ALA A 336 -24.32 15.94 1.57
CA ALA A 336 -23.10 16.05 0.80
C ALA A 336 -23.39 15.93 -0.69
N ASP A 337 -22.77 16.81 -1.47
CA ASP A 337 -22.99 16.86 -2.91
C ASP A 337 -21.74 17.32 -3.68
N VAL A 338 -21.75 17.00 -4.97
CA VAL A 338 -20.73 17.30 -5.97
C VAL A 338 -21.42 18.10 -7.07
N GLN A 339 -21.01 19.37 -7.24
CA GLN A 339 -21.65 20.31 -8.14
C GLN A 339 -20.70 20.70 -9.29
N PRO A 340 -21.19 21.03 -10.49
CA PRO A 340 -20.30 21.35 -11.61
C PRO A 340 -19.34 22.53 -11.36
N HIS A 341 -19.75 23.51 -10.56
CA HIS A 341 -18.97 24.72 -10.32
C HIS A 341 -17.81 24.53 -9.32
N ASP A 342 -17.83 23.47 -8.50
CA ASP A 342 -16.84 23.21 -7.45
C ASP A 342 -16.09 21.88 -7.64
N SER A 343 -16.27 21.25 -8.80
CA SER A 343 -15.76 19.91 -9.10
C SER A 343 -14.94 19.89 -10.38
N VAL A 344 -14.21 18.79 -10.58
CA VAL A 344 -13.68 18.37 -11.88
C VAL A 344 -14.40 17.13 -12.36
N VAL A 345 -14.43 16.91 -13.68
CA VAL A 345 -14.96 15.68 -14.28
C VAL A 345 -13.90 15.03 -15.15
N LEU A 346 -13.64 13.76 -14.88
CA LEU A 346 -12.62 12.96 -15.56
C LEU A 346 -13.24 11.65 -16.04
N SER A 347 -12.72 11.13 -17.15
CA SER A 347 -12.96 9.74 -17.51
C SER A 347 -12.27 8.82 -16.50
N VAL A 348 -12.79 7.61 -16.35
CA VAL A 348 -12.30 6.68 -15.31
C VAL A 348 -10.81 6.31 -15.46
N ASP A 349 -10.30 6.27 -16.68
CA ASP A 349 -8.89 6.02 -17.00
C ASP A 349 -7.97 7.19 -16.67
N ALA A 350 -8.48 8.43 -16.71
CA ALA A 350 -7.73 9.64 -16.36
C ALA A 350 -7.71 9.93 -14.84
N LEU A 351 -8.60 9.29 -14.05
CA LEU A 351 -8.71 9.52 -12.61
C LEU A 351 -7.44 9.17 -11.81
N PRO A 352 -6.85 7.96 -11.92
CA PRO A 352 -5.66 7.63 -11.11
C PRO A 352 -4.48 8.60 -11.29
N PRO A 353 -4.03 8.94 -12.52
CA PRO A 353 -2.91 9.87 -12.67
C PRO A 353 -3.26 11.31 -12.24
N TYR A 354 -4.53 11.73 -12.34
CA TYR A 354 -4.97 13.01 -11.82
C TYR A 354 -4.95 13.04 -10.28
N LEU A 355 -5.52 12.01 -9.64
CA LEU A 355 -5.54 11.88 -8.18
C LEU A 355 -4.13 11.77 -7.60
N GLU A 356 -3.20 11.06 -8.25
CA GLU A 356 -1.81 10.98 -7.78
C GLU A 356 -1.17 12.38 -7.68
N LYS A 357 -1.38 13.23 -8.69
CA LYS A 357 -0.91 14.62 -8.69
C LYS A 357 -1.64 15.48 -7.65
N ALA A 358 -2.98 15.39 -7.59
CA ALA A 358 -3.79 16.17 -6.67
C ALA A 358 -3.45 15.86 -5.20
N LEU A 359 -3.39 14.58 -4.85
CA LEU A 359 -3.09 14.14 -3.48
C LEU A 359 -1.65 14.45 -3.09
N PHE A 360 -0.69 14.37 -4.02
CA PHE A 360 0.68 14.84 -3.76
C PHE A 360 0.71 16.34 -3.48
N ALA A 361 0.00 17.13 -4.29
CA ALA A 361 -0.11 18.56 -4.08
C ALA A 361 -0.75 18.91 -2.73
N LEU A 362 -1.65 18.07 -2.22
CA LEU A 362 -2.32 18.19 -0.93
C LEU A 362 -1.52 17.64 0.27
N GLY A 363 -0.30 17.12 0.06
CA GLY A 363 0.56 16.70 1.16
C GLY A 363 0.55 15.22 1.50
N LEU A 364 -0.16 14.39 0.73
CA LEU A 364 -0.16 12.95 1.00
C LEU A 364 1.15 12.34 0.51
N HIS A 365 1.79 11.56 1.38
CA HIS A 365 2.96 10.75 1.04
C HIS A 365 2.57 9.52 0.20
N THR A 366 3.56 8.83 -0.37
CA THR A 366 3.35 7.79 -1.40
C THR A 366 2.40 6.67 -0.98
N GLU A 367 2.50 6.17 0.25
CA GLU A 367 1.62 5.11 0.76
C GLU A 367 0.19 5.61 0.88
N ALA A 368 -0.04 6.77 1.51
CA ALA A 368 -1.37 7.38 1.60
C ALA A 368 -2.02 7.60 0.22
N ARG A 369 -1.28 8.08 -0.79
CA ARG A 369 -1.84 8.28 -2.15
C ARG A 369 -2.21 6.96 -2.81
N SER A 370 -1.31 5.98 -2.76
CA SER A 370 -1.54 4.65 -3.32
C SER A 370 -2.75 3.98 -2.66
N SER A 371 -2.84 4.05 -1.34
CA SER A 371 -3.92 3.48 -0.51
C SER A 371 -5.26 4.18 -0.76
N PHE A 372 -5.25 5.50 -0.97
CA PHE A 372 -6.43 6.28 -1.34
C PHE A 372 -6.96 5.83 -2.71
N ILE A 373 -6.11 5.84 -3.73
CA ILE A 373 -6.51 5.54 -5.12
C ILE A 373 -6.98 4.10 -5.22
N THR A 374 -6.20 3.14 -4.71
CA THR A 374 -6.55 1.71 -4.78
C THR A 374 -7.82 1.37 -4.02
N TYR A 375 -8.10 2.04 -2.90
CA TYR A 375 -9.34 1.82 -2.15
C TYR A 375 -10.58 2.27 -2.92
N TRP A 376 -10.53 3.43 -3.56
CA TRP A 376 -11.67 4.00 -4.28
C TRP A 376 -11.79 3.50 -5.72
N LEU A 377 -10.73 2.94 -6.29
CA LEU A 377 -10.70 2.46 -7.67
C LEU A 377 -11.88 1.54 -8.03
N PRO A 378 -12.27 0.54 -7.22
CA PRO A 378 -13.45 -0.28 -7.52
C PRO A 378 -14.77 0.50 -7.61
N SER A 379 -14.93 1.59 -6.86
CA SER A 379 -16.10 2.47 -6.98
C SER A 379 -16.02 3.34 -8.23
N PHE A 380 -14.84 3.86 -8.57
CA PHE A 380 -14.66 4.64 -9.81
C PHE A 380 -14.95 3.81 -11.06
N LEU A 381 -14.51 2.55 -11.10
CA LEU A 381 -14.68 1.63 -12.23
C LEU A 381 -16.14 1.27 -12.57
N LYS A 382 -17.11 1.63 -11.70
CA LYS A 382 -18.54 1.48 -11.98
C LYS A 382 -19.07 2.54 -12.95
N HIS A 383 -18.32 3.62 -13.14
CA HIS A 383 -18.75 4.82 -13.86
C HIS A 383 -17.85 5.06 -15.07
N LYS A 384 -18.41 5.66 -16.14
CA LYS A 384 -17.61 6.10 -17.30
C LYS A 384 -16.86 7.40 -17.01
N HIS A 385 -17.57 8.34 -16.38
CA HIS A 385 -17.03 9.62 -15.94
C HIS A 385 -17.37 9.80 -14.46
N VAL A 386 -16.43 10.39 -13.73
CA VAL A 386 -16.59 10.69 -12.31
C VAL A 386 -16.40 12.18 -12.12
N ALA A 387 -17.37 12.81 -11.49
CA ALA A 387 -17.21 14.14 -10.92
C ALA A 387 -16.61 14.00 -9.52
N LEU A 388 -15.58 14.79 -9.19
CA LEU A 388 -15.01 14.82 -7.85
C LEU A 388 -14.66 16.23 -7.41
N ARG A 389 -14.68 16.43 -6.10
CA ARG A 389 -14.15 17.61 -5.42
C ARG A 389 -13.54 17.26 -4.08
N PHE A 390 -12.63 18.09 -3.60
CA PHE A 390 -12.17 18.04 -2.21
C PHE A 390 -12.93 19.04 -1.34
N VAL A 391 -13.21 18.66 -0.11
CA VAL A 391 -13.89 19.49 0.88
C VAL A 391 -12.85 20.33 1.61
N ASN A 392 -13.17 21.60 1.85
CA ASN A 392 -12.36 22.47 2.70
C ASN A 392 -12.24 21.88 4.12
N GLN A 393 -11.04 21.84 4.69
CA GLN A 393 -10.83 21.19 5.99
C GLN A 393 -11.62 21.87 7.12
N ALA A 394 -11.72 23.20 7.11
CA ALA A 394 -12.44 23.94 8.15
C ALA A 394 -13.95 23.71 8.07
N SER A 395 -14.46 23.43 6.86
CA SER A 395 -15.84 23.01 6.63
C SER A 395 -16.12 21.58 7.10
N TYR A 396 -15.13 20.68 6.97
CA TYR A 396 -15.23 19.27 7.34
C TYR A 396 -15.06 19.03 8.85
N GLU A 397 -14.14 19.76 9.50
CA GLU A 397 -13.78 19.62 10.92
C GLU A 397 -14.99 19.49 11.87
N PRO A 398 -16.06 20.29 11.75
CA PRO A 398 -17.19 20.19 12.67
C PRO A 398 -18.00 18.90 12.54
N ALA A 399 -17.97 18.21 11.39
CA ALA A 399 -18.72 16.98 11.15
C ALA A 399 -18.03 15.77 11.80
N ALA A 400 -16.70 15.77 11.83
CA ALA A 400 -15.91 14.74 12.46
C ALA A 400 -14.70 15.33 13.21
N PRO A 401 -14.87 15.99 14.37
CA PRO A 401 -13.76 16.63 15.06
C PRO A 401 -12.63 15.65 15.37
N LEU A 402 -11.39 16.04 15.03
CA LEU A 402 -10.17 15.27 15.26
C LEU A 402 -9.30 15.97 16.29
N GLU A 403 -9.23 15.39 17.49
CA GLU A 403 -8.43 15.92 18.59
C GLU A 403 -7.23 15.02 18.85
N ILE A 404 -6.02 15.59 18.82
CA ILE A 404 -4.78 14.85 19.08
C ILE A 404 -4.02 15.55 20.22
N THR A 405 -3.58 14.79 21.22
CA THR A 405 -2.82 15.28 22.37
C THR A 405 -1.53 14.47 22.54
N PRO A 406 -0.32 15.08 22.58
CA PRO A 406 -0.06 16.52 22.45
C PRO A 406 -0.53 17.08 21.09
N GLN A 407 -0.72 18.39 20.99
CA GLN A 407 -1.22 19.00 19.76
C GLN A 407 -0.15 18.89 18.64
N PRO A 408 -0.48 18.36 17.46
CA PRO A 408 0.40 18.43 16.29
C PRO A 408 0.63 19.88 15.86
N ASP A 409 1.84 20.18 15.37
CA ASP A 409 2.19 21.47 14.77
C ASP A 409 1.40 21.76 13.49
N VAL A 410 0.95 20.69 12.80
CA VAL A 410 0.04 20.74 11.66
C VAL A 410 -0.83 19.48 11.60
N ILE A 411 -2.11 19.67 11.31
CA ILE A 411 -3.07 18.62 10.97
C ILE A 411 -3.56 18.91 9.55
N THR A 412 -3.43 17.93 8.65
CA THR A 412 -3.89 18.01 7.27
C THR A 412 -5.02 17.03 7.06
N ARG A 413 -6.20 17.53 6.68
CA ARG A 413 -7.39 16.68 6.46
C ARG A 413 -7.87 16.78 5.02
N VAL A 414 -7.72 15.70 4.26
CA VAL A 414 -8.11 15.64 2.85
C VAL A 414 -9.34 14.74 2.71
N PHE A 415 -10.49 15.34 2.42
CA PHE A 415 -11.75 14.61 2.28
C PHE A 415 -12.33 14.79 0.87
N MET A 416 -12.49 13.70 0.13
CA MET A 416 -13.00 13.72 -1.24
C MET A 416 -14.48 13.34 -1.31
N LEU A 417 -15.26 14.10 -2.07
CA LEU A 417 -16.57 13.70 -2.54
C LEU A 417 -16.49 13.35 -4.01
N PHE A 418 -17.18 12.30 -4.44
CA PHE A 418 -17.30 11.97 -5.85
C PHE A 418 -18.65 11.33 -6.17
N LYS A 419 -19.06 11.41 -7.44
CA LYS A 419 -20.19 10.66 -7.98
C LYS A 419 -19.98 10.33 -9.45
N GLY A 420 -20.62 9.26 -9.92
CA GLY A 420 -20.72 8.99 -11.35
C GLY A 420 -21.58 10.04 -12.04
N VAL A 421 -21.17 10.49 -13.23
CA VAL A 421 -21.93 11.47 -14.02
C VAL A 421 -22.06 11.03 -15.47
N SER A 422 -23.17 11.42 -16.10
CA SER A 422 -23.31 11.34 -17.54
C SER A 422 -22.96 12.68 -18.18
N LEU A 423 -22.09 12.67 -19.19
CA LEU A 423 -21.82 13.88 -19.98
C LEU A 423 -22.96 14.20 -20.96
N GLU A 424 -23.82 13.22 -21.26
CA GLU A 424 -24.95 13.38 -22.18
C GLU A 424 -26.05 14.28 -21.60
N THR A 425 -26.16 14.35 -20.27
CA THR A 425 -27.16 15.18 -19.58
C THR A 425 -26.79 16.67 -19.54
N GLY A 426 -25.59 17.03 -20.02
CA GLY A 426 -25.08 18.40 -20.02
C GLY A 426 -24.72 18.93 -18.62
N GLY A 427 -24.20 20.17 -18.59
CA GLY A 427 -23.93 20.90 -17.34
C GLY A 427 -22.55 20.67 -16.70
N TRP A 428 -21.72 19.78 -17.26
CA TRP A 428 -20.40 19.44 -16.73
C TRP A 428 -19.22 20.04 -17.50
N ASP A 429 -19.46 20.82 -18.57
CA ASP A 429 -18.40 21.32 -19.45
C ASP A 429 -17.32 22.12 -18.71
N ALA A 430 -17.74 23.00 -17.79
CA ALA A 430 -16.82 23.78 -16.98
C ALA A 430 -15.98 22.90 -16.02
N ALA A 431 -16.56 21.82 -15.49
CA ALA A 431 -15.87 20.87 -14.63
C ALA A 431 -14.88 20.01 -15.42
N SER A 432 -15.22 19.63 -16.66
CA SER A 432 -14.31 18.95 -17.57
C SER A 432 -13.13 19.84 -17.94
N GLN A 433 -13.35 21.11 -18.29
CA GLN A 433 -12.27 22.06 -18.58
C GLN A 433 -11.38 22.31 -17.36
N ARG A 434 -11.95 22.32 -16.14
CA ARG A 434 -11.19 22.46 -14.91
C ARG A 434 -10.24 21.28 -14.67
N ALA A 435 -10.53 20.10 -15.21
CA ALA A 435 -9.66 18.93 -15.10
C ALA A 435 -8.32 19.09 -15.83
N ASP A 436 -8.24 20.01 -16.80
CA ASP A 436 -7.01 20.34 -17.53
C ASP A 436 -6.09 21.30 -16.75
N LEU A 437 -6.60 21.93 -15.67
CA LEU A 437 -5.80 22.79 -14.81
C LEU A 437 -4.86 21.97 -13.92
N ASP A 438 -3.78 22.61 -13.45
CA ASP A 438 -2.87 21.97 -12.51
C ASP A 438 -3.62 21.61 -11.20
N PRO A 439 -3.59 20.33 -10.77
CA PRO A 439 -4.21 19.90 -9.51
C PRO A 439 -3.71 20.63 -8.25
N VAL A 440 -2.63 21.41 -8.34
CA VAL A 440 -2.21 22.36 -7.30
C VAL A 440 -3.32 23.31 -6.86
N LEU A 441 -4.33 23.59 -7.70
CA LEU A 441 -5.50 24.40 -7.34
C LEU A 441 -6.23 23.91 -6.08
N TRP A 442 -6.17 22.60 -5.78
CA TRP A 442 -6.87 22.03 -4.63
C TRP A 442 -6.27 22.49 -3.30
N ARG A 443 -5.04 23.00 -3.28
CA ARG A 443 -4.41 23.50 -2.06
C ARG A 443 -5.21 24.63 -1.42
N ASP A 444 -5.64 25.57 -2.24
CA ASP A 444 -6.44 26.72 -1.79
C ASP A 444 -7.85 26.29 -1.40
N VAL A 445 -8.43 25.32 -2.12
CA VAL A 445 -9.76 24.77 -1.83
C VAL A 445 -9.77 24.05 -0.47
N VAL A 446 -8.80 23.17 -0.23
CA VAL A 446 -8.72 22.39 1.00
C VAL A 446 -8.22 23.24 2.17
N GLY A 447 -7.33 24.19 1.90
CA GLY A 447 -6.73 25.08 2.91
C GLY A 447 -5.58 24.42 3.67
N VAL A 448 -4.65 23.78 2.94
CA VAL A 448 -3.51 23.03 3.52
C VAL A 448 -2.30 23.93 3.80
N ASP A 449 -1.57 23.67 4.90
CA ASP A 449 -0.33 24.38 5.27
C ASP A 449 0.90 23.70 4.64
N ILE A 450 1.20 24.04 3.39
CA ILE A 450 2.25 23.38 2.58
C ILE A 450 3.65 23.49 3.20
N GLU A 451 3.95 24.59 3.90
CA GLU A 451 5.26 24.81 4.50
C GLU A 451 5.52 23.79 5.62
N LYS A 452 4.50 23.49 6.43
CA LYS A 452 4.62 22.57 7.57
C LYS A 452 4.39 21.11 7.21
N ILE A 453 3.60 20.82 6.18
CA ILE A 453 3.20 19.46 5.81
C ILE A 453 4.39 18.54 5.54
N TRP A 454 5.50 19.08 5.02
CA TRP A 454 6.70 18.31 4.67
C TRP A 454 7.87 18.53 5.64
N ASP A 455 7.67 19.26 6.73
CA ASP A 455 8.72 19.50 7.72
C ASP A 455 8.85 18.30 8.67
N ASP A 456 9.89 17.49 8.46
CA ASP A 456 10.20 16.32 9.29
C ASP A 456 10.63 16.69 10.72
N GLY A 457 10.90 17.97 10.99
CA GLY A 457 11.17 18.49 12.33
C GLY A 457 9.93 18.73 13.18
N LEU A 458 8.72 18.61 12.60
CA LEU A 458 7.44 18.88 13.26
C LEU A 458 6.69 17.60 13.62
N PHE A 459 5.86 17.67 14.67
CA PHE A 459 4.84 16.67 14.93
C PHE A 459 3.63 16.94 14.02
N ARG A 460 3.36 16.04 13.07
CA ARG A 460 2.37 16.22 12.01
C ARG A 460 1.32 15.12 12.06
N ALA A 461 0.08 15.45 11.75
CA ALA A 461 -0.98 14.49 11.51
C ALA A 461 -1.56 14.66 10.10
N LEU A 462 -1.80 13.54 9.43
CA LEU A 462 -2.44 13.50 8.12
C LEU A 462 -3.66 12.59 8.20
N GLU A 463 -4.84 13.12 7.90
CA GLU A 463 -6.02 12.32 7.65
C GLU A 463 -6.42 12.43 6.18
N TRP A 464 -6.74 11.30 5.56
CA TRP A 464 -7.46 11.30 4.29
C TRP A 464 -8.68 10.40 4.38
N GLY A 465 -9.73 10.77 3.65
CA GLY A 465 -10.96 9.98 3.55
C GLY A 465 -11.78 10.38 2.33
N GLY A 466 -12.90 9.71 2.12
CA GLY A 466 -13.84 10.13 1.09
C GLY A 466 -15.23 9.53 1.21
N MET A 467 -16.09 9.95 0.29
CA MET A 467 -17.46 9.47 0.20
C MET A 467 -17.94 9.50 -1.26
N GLU A 468 -18.56 8.40 -1.67
CA GLU A 468 -19.36 8.35 -2.90
C GLU A 468 -20.73 8.95 -2.58
N VAL A 469 -21.05 10.08 -3.20
CA VAL A 469 -22.37 10.71 -3.11
C VAL A 469 -23.32 9.93 -4.01
N ARG A 470 -24.44 9.48 -3.42
CA ARG A 470 -25.53 8.81 -4.16
C ARG A 470 -26.65 9.82 -4.39
N GLU A 471 -27.31 9.71 -5.54
CA GLU A 471 -28.53 10.50 -5.85
C GLU A 471 -29.70 10.12 -4.96
#